data_AF-A0A942N414-F1
#
_entry.id   AF-A0A942N414-F1
#
_cell.length_a   1.000
_cell.length_b   1.000
_cell.length_c   1.000
_cell.angle_alpha   90.00
_cell.angle_beta   90.00
_cell.angle_gamma   90.00
#
_symmetry.space_group_name_H-M   'P 1'
#
loop_
_entity.id
_entity.type
_entity.pdbx_description
1 polymer ?
#
loop_
_entity_poly.entity_id
_entity_poly.type
_entity_poly.pdbx_seq_one_letter_code
_entity_poly.pdbx_strand_id
1 'polypeptide(L)' 'MKDKVKSGKEILDDFFDGIEEIENVDKDIAKMLSKLYQEDKLTDTNVKNELQKLRDGNKN' A
#
# COMPACT_ATOMS: atom_id res chain seq x y z
N MET A 1 14.87 27.25 9.93
CA MET A 1 14.78 25.87 9.42
C MET A 1 14.36 25.99 7.97
N LYS A 2 15.11 25.41 7.01
CA LYS A 2 14.64 25.37 5.62
C LYS A 2 13.52 24.34 5.57
N ASP A 3 12.30 24.76 5.26
CA ASP A 3 11.22 23.84 4.92
C ASP A 3 11.67 23.06 3.68
N LYS A 4 12.21 21.86 3.92
CA LYS A 4 12.68 20.99 2.86
C LYS A 4 11.43 20.44 2.18
N VAL A 5 11.15 20.94 0.98
CA VAL A 5 10.04 20.44 0.16
C VAL A 5 10.29 18.96 -0.10
N LYS A 6 9.35 18.11 0.33
CA LYS A 6 9.42 16.67 0.08
C LYS A 6 9.32 16.40 -1.41
N SER A 7 10.13 15.46 -1.88
CA SER A 7 10.01 14.91 -3.22
C SER A 7 8.74 14.06 -3.36
N GLY A 8 8.30 13.83 -4.59
CA GLY A 8 7.16 12.94 -4.85
C GLY A 8 7.37 11.53 -4.28
N LYS A 9 8.62 11.03 -4.32
CA LYS A 9 8.97 9.74 -3.71
C LYS A 9 8.83 9.78 -2.20
N GLU A 10 9.37 10.80 -1.52
CA GLU A 10 9.23 10.93 -0.06
C GLU A 10 7.75 11.00 0.36
N ILE A 11 6.89 11.67 -0.43
CA ILE A 11 5.44 11.71 -0.16
C ILE A 11 4.79 10.32 -0.29
N LEU A 12 5.18 9.54 -1.30
CA LEU A 12 4.65 8.19 -1.50
C LEU A 12 5.16 7.22 -0.43
N ASP A 13 6.45 7.29 -0.10
CA ASP A 13 7.06 6.49 0.98
C ASP A 13 6.31 6.74 2.30
N ASP A 14 6.14 8.01 2.70
CA ASP A 14 5.40 8.36 3.92
C ASP A 14 3.94 7.87 3.90
N PHE A 15 3.29 7.90 2.74
CA PHE A 15 1.92 7.42 2.58
C PHE A 15 1.83 5.90 2.78
N PHE A 16 2.69 5.12 2.10
CA PHE A 16 2.65 3.65 2.17
C PHE A 16 3.20 3.10 3.49
N ASP A 17 4.02 3.87 4.20
CA ASP A 17 4.43 3.56 5.58
C ASP A 17 3.29 3.77 6.58
N GLY A 18 2.40 4.74 6.33
CA GLY A 18 1.26 5.08 7.20
C GLY A 18 -0.09 4.49 6.78
N ILE A 19 -0.18 3.77 5.66
CA ILE A 19 -1.47 3.36 5.07
C ILE A 19 -2.27 2.40 5.98
N GLU A 20 -1.59 1.64 6.85
CA GLU A 20 -2.23 0.76 7.84
C GLU A 20 -2.88 1.51 9.01
N GLU A 21 -2.50 2.78 9.23
CA GLU A 21 -3.02 3.63 10.30
C GLU A 21 -4.25 4.43 9.86
N ILE A 22 -4.62 4.38 8.58
CA ILE A 22 -5.77 5.11 8.05
C ILE A 22 -7.07 4.49 8.58
N GLU A 23 -7.87 5.32 9.25
CA GLU A 23 -9.16 4.92 9.78
C GLU A 23 -10.09 4.44 8.66
N ASN A 24 -10.83 3.36 8.92
CA ASN A 24 -11.76 2.72 7.97
C ASN A 24 -11.11 2.10 6.72
N VAL A 25 -9.79 1.91 6.73
CA VAL A 25 -9.11 1.09 5.72
C VAL A 25 -8.93 -0.34 6.25
N ASP A 26 -9.25 -1.31 5.41
CA ASP A 26 -9.00 -2.72 5.72
C ASP A 26 -7.50 -2.98 5.84
N LYS A 27 -7.07 -3.54 6.98
CA LYS A 27 -5.65 -3.74 7.30
C LYS A 27 -4.96 -4.71 6.35
N ASP A 28 -5.66 -5.72 5.85
CA ASP A 28 -5.07 -6.71 4.96
C ASP A 28 -4.89 -6.12 3.56
N ILE A 29 -5.83 -5.30 3.10
CA ILE A 29 -5.70 -4.51 1.87
C ILE A 29 -4.57 -3.48 2.01
N ALA A 30 -4.48 -2.76 3.13
CA ALA A 30 -3.44 -1.77 3.40
C ALA A 30 -2.03 -2.41 3.35
N LYS A 31 -1.85 -3.53 4.06
CA LYS A 31 -0.60 -4.32 4.04
C LYS A 31 -0.22 -4.79 2.65
N MET A 32 -1.21 -5.28 1.90
CA MET A 32 -0.99 -5.74 0.52
C MET A 32 -0.49 -4.61 -0.38
N LEU A 33 -1.12 -3.43 -0.30
CA LEU A 33 -0.72 -2.26 -1.09
C LEU A 33 0.66 -1.73 -0.69
N SER A 34 0.95 -1.63 0.60
CA SER A 34 2.26 -1.22 1.12
C SER A 34 3.37 -2.16 0.65
N LYS A 35 3.14 -3.48 0.74
CA LYS A 35 4.09 -4.48 0.26
C LYS A 35 4.35 -4.37 -1.25
N LEU A 36 3.30 -4.22 -2.06
CA LEU A 36 3.47 -4.06 -3.51
C LEU A 36 4.25 -2.80 -3.87
N TYR A 37 4.05 -1.71 -3.13
CA TYR A 37 4.84 -0.48 -3.29
C TYR A 37 6.32 -0.69 -2.94
N GLN A 38 6.61 -1.26 -1.77
CA GLN A 38 7.99 -1.53 -1.31
C GLN A 38 8.76 -2.51 -2.21
N GLU A 39 8.06 -3.41 -2.90
CA GLU A 39 8.66 -4.36 -3.84
C GLU A 39 8.80 -3.83 -5.29
N ASP A 40 8.49 -2.55 -5.56
CA ASP A 40 8.42 -1.96 -6.91
C ASP A 40 7.45 -2.73 -7.84
N LYS A 41 6.39 -3.32 -7.27
CA LYS A 41 5.42 -4.18 -7.95
C LYS A 41 4.01 -3.63 -7.94
N LEU A 42 3.80 -2.39 -7.54
CA LEU A 42 2.50 -1.73 -7.48
C LEU A 42 1.96 -1.43 -8.89
N THR A 43 1.53 -2.48 -9.58
CA THR A 43 0.92 -2.45 -10.92
C THR A 43 -0.53 -2.93 -10.85
N ASP A 44 -1.36 -2.49 -11.80
CA ASP A 44 -2.75 -2.93 -11.91
C ASP A 44 -2.90 -4.47 -11.88
N THR A 45 -2.03 -5.18 -12.60
CA THR A 45 -2.02 -6.64 -12.64
C THR A 45 -1.72 -7.26 -11.27
N ASN A 46 -0.71 -6.76 -10.56
CA ASN A 46 -0.33 -7.32 -9.26
C ASN A 46 -1.38 -7.00 -8.19
N VAL A 47 -1.94 -5.79 -8.19
CA VAL A 47 -3.02 -5.42 -7.27
C VAL A 47 -4.24 -6.34 -7.46
N LYS A 48 -4.67 -6.57 -8.71
CA LYS A 48 -5.79 -7.50 -9.00
C LYS A 48 -5.51 -8.92 -8.53
N ASN A 49 -4.29 -9.41 -8.76
CA ASN A 49 -3.88 -10.76 -8.35
C ASN A 49 -3.91 -10.92 -6.82
N GLU A 50 -3.35 -9.97 -6.07
CA GLU A 50 -3.34 -10.04 -4.61
C GLU A 50 -4.73 -9.86 -4.00
N LEU A 51 -5.56 -8.95 -4.54
CA LEU A 51 -6.96 -8.82 -4.13
C LEU A 51 -7.76 -10.11 -4.37
N GLN A 52 -7.52 -10.79 -5.50
CA GLN A 52 -8.16 -12.07 -5.76
C GLN A 52 -7.72 -13.13 -4.74
N LYS A 53 -6.43 -13.21 -4.42
CA LYS A 53 -5.91 -14.12 -3.39
C LYS A 53 -6.52 -13.84 -2.02
N LEU A 54 -6.63 -12.57 -1.61
CA LEU A 54 -7.27 -12.19 -0.34
C LEU A 54 -8.73 -12.66 -0.31
N ARG A 55 -9.49 -12.43 -1.39
CA ARG A 55 -10.88 -12.86 -1.50
C ARG A 55 -11.04 -14.38 -1.46
N ASP A 56 -10.14 -15.11 -2.12
CA ASP A 56 -10.20 -16.58 -2.20
C ASP A 56 -9.64 -17.25 -0.93
N GLY A 57 -8.69 -16.61 -0.24
CA GLY A 57 -8.16 -17.06 1.06
C GLY A 57 -9.15 -16.86 2.22
N ASN A 58 -10.08 -15.91 2.09
CA ASN A 58 -11.18 -15.69 3.05
C ASN A 58 -12.37 -16.65 2.87
N LYS A 59 -12.27 -17.67 2.01
CA LYS A 59 -13.35 -18.67 1.78
C LYS A 59 -13.30 -19.89 2.72
N ASN A 60 -12.62 -19.82 3.86
CA ASN A 60 -12.64 -20.88 4.88
C ASN A 60 -13.70 -20.63 5.94
#